data_AF-A0A8S2TYQ7-F1
#
_entry.id   AF-A0A8S2TYQ7-F1
#
_cell.length_a   1.000
_cell.length_b   1.000
_cell.length_c   1.000
_cell.angle_alpha   90.00
_cell.angle_beta   90.00
_cell.angle_gamma   90.00
#
_symmetry.space_group_name_H-M   'P 1'
#
loop_
_entity.id
_entity.type
_entity.pdbx_description
1 polymer ?
#
loop_
_entity_poly.entity_id
_entity_poly.type
_entity_poly.pdbx_seq_one_letter_code
_entity_poly.pdbx_strand_id
1 'polypeptide(L)'
;DELDHLTTVHSRFYDLASNYYRVMGNHSEYYQNALKYLGCIDNASIPLKEKAERAFNLGLAALLAENVYNFGEILQHPVLDALKD
;
A
#
# COMPACT_ATOMS: atom_id res chain seq x y z
N ASP A 1 5.40 -18.65 -3.66
CA ASP A 1 5.61 -19.11 -5.05
C ASP A 1 4.73 -18.46 -6.12
N GLU A 2 3.70 -17.65 -5.80
CA GLU A 2 2.92 -16.90 -6.82
C GLU A 2 3.27 -15.40 -6.94
N LEU A 3 4.11 -14.85 -6.07
CA LEU A 3 4.43 -13.41 -6.06
C LEU A 3 5.59 -13.03 -7.01
N ASP A 4 6.34 -14.01 -7.50
CA ASP A 4 7.64 -13.78 -8.17
C ASP A 4 7.53 -13.42 -9.67
N HIS A 5 6.30 -13.40 -10.23
CA HIS A 5 6.02 -13.06 -11.62
C HIS A 5 5.27 -11.73 -11.80
N LEU A 6 5.11 -10.94 -10.74
CA LEU A 6 4.52 -9.61 -10.81
C LEU A 6 5.44 -8.67 -11.59
N THR A 7 5.19 -8.61 -12.90
CA THR A 7 5.94 -7.82 -13.88
C THR A 7 5.97 -6.35 -13.47
N THR A 8 7.03 -5.62 -13.83
CA THR A 8 7.20 -4.18 -13.60
C THR A 8 5.96 -3.35 -13.99
N VAL A 9 5.19 -3.83 -14.97
CA VAL A 9 3.91 -3.23 -15.41
C VAL A 9 2.84 -3.22 -14.31
N HIS A 10 2.73 -4.28 -13.52
CA HIS A 10 1.76 -4.37 -12.42
C HIS A 10 2.06 -3.35 -11.33
N SER A 11 3.35 -3.14 -11.01
CA SER A 11 3.74 -2.11 -10.05
C SER A 11 3.28 -0.72 -10.49
N ARG A 12 3.47 -0.35 -11.77
CA ARG A 12 3.04 0.94 -12.31
C ARG A 12 1.52 1.05 -12.39
N PHE A 13 0.84 -0.03 -12.74
CA PHE A 13 -0.61 -0.09 -12.75
C PHE A 13 -1.20 0.15 -11.36
N TYR A 14 -0.72 -0.57 -10.34
CA TYR A 14 -1.22 -0.42 -8.96
C TYR A 14 -0.85 0.92 -8.33
N ASP A 15 0.30 1.51 -8.68
CA ASP A 15 0.67 2.86 -8.25
C ASP A 15 -0.25 3.93 -8.85
N LEU A 16 -0.59 3.81 -10.14
CA LEU A 16 -1.55 4.71 -10.78
C LEU A 16 -2.97 4.51 -10.24
N ALA A 17 -3.41 3.26 -10.11
CA ALA A 17 -4.74 2.92 -9.61
C ALA A 17 -4.95 3.41 -8.17
N SER A 18 -3.97 3.18 -7.29
CA SER A 18 -4.03 3.72 -5.93
C SER A 18 -4.10 5.24 -5.95
N ASN A 19 -3.24 5.95 -6.69
CA ASN A 19 -3.34 7.40 -6.80
C ASN A 19 -4.69 7.90 -7.33
N TYR A 20 -5.28 7.20 -8.30
CA TYR A 20 -6.61 7.50 -8.82
C TYR A 20 -7.69 7.37 -7.73
N TYR A 21 -7.73 6.24 -7.02
CA TYR A 21 -8.70 6.01 -5.95
C TYR A 21 -8.51 6.94 -4.75
N ARG A 22 -7.28 7.37 -4.47
CA ARG A 22 -6.98 8.38 -3.47
C ARG A 22 -7.67 9.71 -3.79
N VAL A 23 -7.57 10.18 -5.04
CA VAL A 23 -8.19 11.43 -5.48
C VAL A 23 -9.71 11.31 -5.56
N MET A 24 -10.21 10.15 -5.98
CA MET A 24 -11.65 9.84 -6.01
C MET A 24 -12.28 9.72 -4.61
N GLY A 25 -11.49 9.60 -3.55
CA GLY A 25 -11.96 9.39 -2.18
C GLY A 25 -12.45 7.97 -1.88
N ASN A 26 -12.14 6.99 -2.74
CA ASN A 26 -12.48 5.60 -2.50
C ASN A 26 -11.35 4.90 -1.72
N HIS A 27 -11.44 4.95 -0.39
CA HIS A 27 -10.41 4.46 0.52
C HIS A 27 -10.27 2.93 0.50
N SER A 28 -11.37 2.18 0.31
CA SER A 28 -11.33 0.72 0.25
C SER A 28 -10.55 0.22 -0.96
N GLU A 29 -10.79 0.80 -2.14
CA GLU A 29 -10.04 0.47 -3.36
C GLU A 29 -8.60 0.98 -3.31
N TYR A 30 -8.38 2.18 -2.76
CA TYR A 30 -7.02 2.68 -2.53
C TYR A 30 -6.21 1.69 -1.71
N TYR A 31 -6.78 1.23 -0.60
CA TYR A 31 -6.12 0.33 0.34
C TYR A 31 -5.74 -1.00 -0.32
N GLN A 32 -6.65 -1.62 -1.07
CA GLN A 32 -6.35 -2.88 -1.78
C GLN A 32 -5.26 -2.73 -2.84
N ASN A 33 -5.34 -1.67 -3.65
CA ASN A 33 -4.36 -1.45 -4.72
C ASN A 33 -2.99 -1.04 -4.16
N ALA A 34 -2.95 -0.27 -3.07
CA ALA A 34 -1.71 0.09 -2.39
C ALA A 34 -1.02 -1.14 -1.76
N LEU A 35 -1.77 -2.10 -1.20
CA LEU A 35 -1.20 -3.36 -0.74
C LEU A 35 -0.61 -4.20 -1.87
N LYS A 36 -1.34 -4.32 -2.99
CA LYS A 36 -0.84 -5.04 -4.17
C LYS A 36 0.44 -4.39 -4.71
N TYR A 37 0.50 -3.06 -4.71
CA TYR A 37 1.71 -2.32 -5.06
C TYR A 37 2.90 -2.67 -4.15
N LEU A 38 2.70 -2.69 -2.83
CA LEU A 38 3.73 -3.07 -1.86
C LEU A 38 4.18 -4.53 -2.00
N GLY A 39 3.31 -5.42 -2.48
CA GLY A 39 3.65 -6.81 -2.81
C GLY A 39 4.43 -6.97 -4.14
N CYS A 40 4.36 -5.99 -5.05
CA CYS A 40 5.04 -6.03 -6.35
C CYS A 40 6.44 -5.43 -6.33
N ILE A 41 6.78 -4.64 -5.31
CA ILE A 41 8.02 -3.86 -5.26
C ILE A 41 8.89 -4.32 -4.10
N ASP A 42 10.20 -4.28 -4.31
CA ASP A 42 11.12 -4.47 -3.19
C ASP A 42 11.06 -3.25 -2.29
N ASN A 43 10.65 -3.46 -1.03
CA ASN A 43 10.66 -2.42 -0.02
C ASN A 43 12.04 -1.77 0.08
N ALA A 44 13.16 -2.45 -0.15
CA ALA A 44 14.49 -1.83 -0.09
C ALA A 44 14.72 -0.71 -1.15
N SER A 45 13.94 -0.70 -2.24
CA SER A 45 14.11 0.25 -3.35
C SER A 45 13.45 1.61 -3.13
N ILE A 46 12.54 1.74 -2.15
CA ILE A 46 11.77 2.97 -1.91
C ILE A 46 12.49 3.84 -0.85
N PRO A 47 12.65 5.15 -1.09
CA PRO A 47 13.17 6.08 -0.09
C PRO A 47 12.36 6.06 1.21
N LEU A 48 13.03 6.16 2.36
CA LEU A 48 12.37 6.11 3.68
C LEU A 48 11.24 7.15 3.83
N LYS A 49 11.46 8.37 3.32
CA LYS A 49 10.45 9.43 3.33
C LYS A 49 9.18 9.03 2.56
N GLU A 50 9.35 8.47 1.38
CA GLU A 50 8.22 8.04 0.54
C GLU A 50 7.51 6.84 1.18
N LYS A 51 8.24 5.91 1.81
CA LYS A 51 7.64 4.83 2.60
C LYS A 51 6.79 5.37 3.73
N ALA A 52 7.29 6.33 4.52
CA ALA A 52 6.56 6.91 5.64
C ALA A 52 5.26 7.60 5.16
N GLU A 53 5.32 8.38 4.08
CA GLU A 53 4.13 9.01 3.48
C GLU A 53 3.12 7.96 2.98
N ARG A 54 3.59 6.92 2.29
CA ARG A 54 2.71 5.83 1.80
C ARG A 54 2.10 5.04 2.96
N ALA A 55 2.88 4.72 3.99
CA ALA A 55 2.44 4.02 5.19
C ALA A 55 1.40 4.84 5.96
N PHE A 56 1.61 6.16 6.11
CA PHE A 56 0.66 7.07 6.73
C PHE A 56 -0.67 7.08 5.98
N ASN A 57 -0.62 7.27 4.65
CA ASN A 57 -1.82 7.26 3.81
C ASN A 57 -2.52 5.90 3.81
N LEU A 58 -1.78 4.79 3.85
CA LEU A 58 -2.33 3.44 3.96
C LEU A 58 -3.04 3.22 5.30
N GLY A 59 -2.43 3.67 6.41
CA GLY A 59 -3.04 3.60 7.73
C GLY A 59 -4.32 4.43 7.81
N LEU A 60 -4.30 5.64 7.27
CA LEU A 60 -5.48 6.50 7.19
C LEU A 60 -6.59 5.88 6.34
N ALA A 61 -6.23 5.34 5.16
CA ALA A 61 -7.19 4.68 4.29
C ALA A 61 -7.76 3.41 4.92
N ALA A 62 -6.95 2.64 5.66
CA ALA A 62 -7.46 1.49 6.39
C ALA A 62 -8.52 1.93 7.42
N LEU A 63 -8.26 3.01 8.18
CA LEU A 63 -9.21 3.56 9.17
C LEU A 63 -10.50 4.10 8.55
N LEU A 64 -10.41 4.70 7.37
CA LEU A 64 -11.56 5.31 6.66
C LEU A 64 -12.30 4.33 5.75
N ALA A 65 -11.67 3.21 5.37
CA ALA A 65 -12.23 2.25 4.44
C ALA A 65 -13.36 1.45 5.09
N GLU A 66 -14.49 1.38 4.40
CA GLU A 66 -15.55 0.46 4.76
C GLU A 66 -15.13 -0.97 4.40
N ASN A 67 -15.46 -1.92 5.28
CA ASN A 67 -15.18 -3.35 5.15
C ASN A 67 -13.70 -3.79 5.22
N VAL A 68 -12.81 -2.96 5.79
CA VAL A 68 -11.45 -3.39 6.14
C VAL A 68 -11.44 -3.84 7.60
N TYR A 69 -11.42 -5.15 7.83
CA TYR A 69 -11.41 -5.74 9.18
C TYR A 69 -10.05 -6.33 9.58
N ASN A 70 -9.09 -6.39 8.65
CA ASN A 70 -7.80 -7.06 8.84
C ASN A 70 -6.67 -6.09 9.27
N PHE A 71 -6.96 -5.15 10.17
CA PHE A 71 -5.93 -4.22 10.67
C PHE A 71 -4.75 -4.93 11.35
N GLY A 72 -5.01 -6.06 12.01
CA GLY A 72 -3.98 -6.87 12.67
C GLY A 72 -2.92 -7.42 11.72
N GLU A 73 -3.30 -7.78 10.48
CA GLU A 73 -2.36 -8.28 9.48
C GLU A 73 -1.49 -7.14 8.91
N ILE A 74 -2.07 -5.94 8.75
CA ILE A 74 -1.31 -4.77 8.28
C ILE A 74 -0.28 -4.35 9.32
N LEU A 75 -0.65 -4.36 10.61
CA LEU A 75 0.23 -3.98 11.73
C LEU A 75 1.53 -4.79 11.77
N GLN A 76 1.53 -5.99 11.20
CA GLN A 76 2.71 -6.86 11.10
C GLN A 76 3.52 -6.63 9.81
N HIS A 77 3.03 -5.80 8.88
CA HIS A 77 3.72 -5.54 7.62
C HIS A 77 4.88 -4.55 7.83
N PRO A 78 6.09 -4.85 7.31
CA PRO A 78 7.30 -4.03 7.51
C PRO A 78 7.21 -2.63 6.89
N VAL A 79 6.13 -2.31 6.18
CA VAL A 79 5.86 -0.96 5.66
C VAL A 79 5.49 0.00 6.79
N LEU A 80 4.87 -0.49 7.87
CA LEU A 80 4.52 0.32 9.04
C LEU A 80 5.69 0.51 10.00
N ASP A 81 6.73 -0.33 9.92
CA ASP A 81 7.97 -0.08 10.68
C ASP A 81 8.65 1.21 10.20
N ALA A 82 8.40 1.65 8.95
CA ALA A 82 8.84 2.96 8.46
C ALA A 82 8.16 4.16 9.15
N LEU A 83 7.13 3.93 9.97
CA LEU A 83 6.47 4.96 10.80
C LEU A 83 6.89 4.93 12.27
N LYS A 84 7.67 3.93 12.72
CA LYS A 84 8.06 3.78 14.13
C LYS A 84 9.27 4.63 14.52
N ASP A 85 9.94 5.25 13.55
CA ASP A 85 11.03 6.20 13.74
C ASP A 85 10.58 7.65 13.49
#